data_AF-A0A8W8LK20-F1
#
_entry.id   AF-A0A8W8LK20-F1
#
_cell.length_a   1.000
_cell.length_b   1.000
_cell.length_c   1.000
_cell.angle_alpha   90.00
_cell.angle_beta   90.00
_cell.angle_gamma   90.00
#
_symmetry.space_group_name_H-M   'P 1'
#
loop_
_entity.id
_entity.type
_entity.pdbx_description
1 polymer ?
#
loop_
_entity_poly.entity_id
_entity_poly.type
_entity_poly.pdbx_seq_one_letter_code
_entity_poly.pdbx_strand_id
1 'polypeptide(L)'
;ALAYVIGFSLDKEAAACNRFVNTPEVVPITTQGTKKEWCTILFMMMYFFSMASSIWWVILTLTWFLAAGMKWGHEAIEANSQYFHLAAWAVPAIKTIAILAMGQVDGDTLSGICFTGIFDVDALRGFVLAPLVVYLLLGTSFLLAGFVSLFKIRTIMKSDGTKTDKLEKLMVRIGIFSVLYTVPATIVIACYFYEQASRDTWMLHWFTKECLASSTAPPEEGIKLLQSGDKPWPDFNVFMIKYLMTVIVGITSGVWIWTGKTLSSWKRFYAKICGSNKRESNV
;
A
#
# COMPACT_ATOMS: atom_id res chain seq x y z
N ALA A 1 -5.80 -3.85 6.02
CA ALA A 1 -6.34 -4.94 6.85
C ALA A 1 -7.78 -4.68 7.26
N LEU A 2 -8.06 -3.67 8.09
CA LEU A 2 -9.44 -3.37 8.53
C LEU A 2 -10.42 -3.16 7.37
N ALA A 3 -10.06 -2.37 6.36
CA ALA A 3 -10.93 -2.18 5.19
C ALA A 3 -11.21 -3.47 4.41
N TYR A 4 -10.24 -4.40 4.30
CA TYR A 4 -10.46 -5.72 3.71
C TYR A 4 -11.40 -6.58 4.55
N VAL A 5 -11.28 -6.51 5.89
CA VAL A 5 -12.20 -7.20 6.80
C VAL A 5 -13.60 -6.61 6.69
N ILE A 6 -13.73 -5.28 6.65
CA ILE A 6 -15.02 -4.62 6.46
C ILE A 6 -15.62 -4.99 5.10
N GLY A 7 -14.85 -4.97 4.01
CA GLY A 7 -15.31 -5.38 2.68
C GLY A 7 -15.66 -6.86 2.58
N PHE A 8 -15.12 -7.72 3.45
CA PHE A 8 -15.52 -9.12 3.58
C PHE A 8 -16.79 -9.29 4.43
N SER A 9 -16.92 -8.53 5.52
CA SER A 9 -18.07 -8.59 6.43
C SER A 9 -19.31 -7.91 5.87
N LEU A 10 -19.12 -6.83 5.11
CA LEU A 10 -20.15 -6.29 4.24
C LEU A 10 -20.30 -7.28 3.08
N ASP A 11 -21.52 -7.71 2.80
CA ASP A 11 -21.77 -8.54 1.62
C ASP A 11 -21.16 -7.85 0.38
N LYS A 12 -20.60 -8.62 -0.57
CA LYS A 12 -19.95 -8.05 -1.76
C LYS A 12 -20.89 -7.11 -2.53
N GLU A 13 -22.18 -7.36 -2.40
CA GLU A 13 -23.31 -6.61 -2.95
C GLU A 13 -23.55 -5.25 -2.24
N ALA A 14 -23.10 -5.09 -1.00
CA ALA A 14 -23.19 -3.84 -0.26
C ALA A 14 -22.10 -2.85 -0.68
N ALA A 15 -20.89 -3.34 -0.99
CA ALA A 15 -19.72 -2.51 -1.27
C ALA A 15 -19.35 -2.46 -2.77
N ALA A 16 -18.96 -3.58 -3.37
CA ALA A 16 -18.27 -3.59 -4.67
C ALA A 16 -19.20 -3.88 -5.88
N CYS A 17 -20.38 -4.45 -5.65
CA CYS A 17 -21.33 -4.82 -6.71
C CYS A 17 -22.72 -4.16 -6.55
N ASN A 18 -23.47 -4.07 -7.64
CA ASN A 18 -24.88 -3.68 -7.67
C ASN A 18 -25.71 -4.80 -8.31
N ARG A 19 -26.84 -5.14 -7.70
CA ARG A 19 -27.89 -5.98 -8.30
C ARG A 19 -29.02 -5.12 -8.85
N PHE A 20 -29.62 -5.57 -9.93
CA PHE A 20 -30.87 -5.03 -10.42
C PHE A 20 -32.02 -5.59 -9.56
N VAL A 21 -32.68 -4.72 -8.79
CA VAL A 21 -33.77 -5.09 -7.86
C VAL A 21 -34.91 -5.83 -8.58
N ASN A 22 -35.10 -5.58 -9.87
CA ASN A 22 -36.21 -6.12 -10.66
C ASN A 22 -35.85 -7.35 -11.51
N THR A 23 -34.58 -7.79 -11.53
CA THR A 23 -34.11 -8.91 -12.35
C THR A 23 -32.96 -9.66 -11.66
N PRO A 24 -33.27 -10.51 -10.66
CA PRO A 24 -32.25 -11.23 -9.89
C PRO A 24 -31.47 -12.28 -10.71
N GLU A 25 -31.94 -12.64 -11.91
CA GLU A 25 -31.22 -13.52 -12.86
C GLU A 25 -30.05 -12.82 -13.56
N VAL A 26 -29.98 -11.48 -13.52
CA VAL A 26 -28.91 -10.71 -14.17
C VAL A 26 -27.66 -10.69 -13.29
N VAL A 27 -26.50 -10.94 -13.90
CA VAL A 27 -25.19 -10.94 -13.23
C VAL A 27 -24.97 -9.57 -12.54
N PRO A 28 -24.54 -9.53 -11.27
CA PRO A 28 -24.24 -8.28 -10.57
C PRO A 28 -23.18 -7.47 -11.32
N ILE A 29 -23.41 -6.16 -11.47
CA ILE A 29 -22.47 -5.25 -12.12
C ILE A 29 -21.55 -4.60 -11.07
N THR A 30 -20.31 -4.33 -11.45
CA THR A 30 -19.37 -3.63 -10.58
C THR A 30 -19.82 -2.19 -10.32
N THR A 31 -19.66 -1.74 -9.08
CA THR A 31 -19.87 -0.34 -8.73
C THR A 31 -18.83 0.53 -9.42
N GLN A 32 -19.28 1.61 -10.07
CA GLN A 32 -18.42 2.64 -10.65
C GLN A 32 -18.88 4.01 -10.17
N GLY A 33 -17.91 4.90 -9.95
CA GLY A 33 -18.13 6.24 -9.44
C GLY A 33 -18.32 6.29 -7.91
N THR A 34 -18.73 7.47 -7.43
CA THR A 34 -18.77 7.80 -6.00
C THR A 34 -20.16 7.69 -5.37
N LYS A 35 -21.14 7.14 -6.10
CA LYS A 35 -22.56 7.12 -5.69
C LYS A 35 -22.88 6.13 -4.57
N LYS A 36 -22.05 5.09 -4.38
CA LYS A 36 -22.22 4.07 -3.34
C LYS A 36 -21.37 4.44 -2.12
N GLU A 37 -22.02 4.79 -1.02
CA GLU A 37 -21.36 5.31 0.19
C GLU A 37 -20.28 4.36 0.74
N TRP A 38 -20.63 3.09 0.95
CA TRP A 38 -19.69 2.09 1.48
C TRP A 38 -18.49 1.86 0.55
N CYS A 39 -18.71 1.88 -0.77
CA CYS A 39 -17.64 1.80 -1.77
C CYS A 39 -16.69 3.00 -1.63
N THR A 40 -17.24 4.21 -1.59
CA THR A 40 -16.47 5.45 -1.44
C THR A 40 -15.68 5.48 -0.13
N ILE A 41 -16.27 5.07 1.00
CA ILE A 41 -15.58 5.03 2.30
C ILE A 41 -14.42 4.02 2.28
N LEU A 42 -14.64 2.82 1.74
CA LEU A 42 -13.60 1.81 1.62
C LEU A 42 -12.47 2.27 0.70
N PHE A 43 -12.80 2.91 -0.42
CA PHE A 43 -11.84 3.56 -1.31
C PHE A 43 -11.01 4.60 -0.57
N MET A 44 -11.65 5.56 0.11
CA MET A 44 -10.96 6.64 0.83
C MET A 44 -9.98 6.07 1.86
N MET A 45 -10.43 5.09 2.65
CA MET A 45 -9.59 4.44 3.65
C MET A 45 -8.40 3.73 3.00
N MET A 46 -8.66 2.87 2.01
CA MET A 46 -7.61 2.07 1.38
C MET A 46 -6.59 2.93 0.64
N TYR A 47 -7.06 3.86 -0.19
CA TYR A 47 -6.19 4.68 -1.03
C TYR A 47 -5.38 5.68 -0.18
N PHE A 48 -6.02 6.40 0.73
CA PHE A 48 -5.34 7.39 1.58
C PHE A 48 -4.22 6.74 2.40
N PHE A 49 -4.50 5.66 3.11
CA PHE A 49 -3.50 5.01 3.97
C PHE A 49 -2.40 4.30 3.17
N SER A 50 -2.69 3.78 1.97
CA SER A 50 -1.67 3.19 1.10
C SER A 50 -0.68 4.25 0.60
N MET A 51 -1.19 5.41 0.15
CA MET A 51 -0.35 6.52 -0.29
C MET A 51 0.42 7.14 0.87
N ALA A 52 -0.22 7.35 2.02
CA ALA A 52 0.44 7.84 3.22
C ALA A 52 1.56 6.89 3.69
N SER A 53 1.32 5.57 3.69
CA SER A 53 2.34 4.57 4.03
C SER A 53 3.56 4.67 3.13
N SER A 54 3.35 4.83 1.82
CA SER A 54 4.43 4.95 0.84
C SER A 54 5.28 6.20 1.09
N ILE A 55 4.64 7.34 1.40
CA ILE A 55 5.36 8.58 1.73
C ILE A 55 6.08 8.47 3.07
N TRP A 56 5.47 7.85 4.08
CA TRP A 56 6.12 7.58 5.36
C TRP A 56 7.36 6.70 5.20
N TRP A 57 7.33 5.74 4.27
CA TRP A 57 8.53 4.99 3.92
C TRP A 57 9.61 5.88 3.30
N VAL A 58 9.27 6.78 2.36
CA VAL A 58 10.24 7.76 1.83
C VAL A 58 10.83 8.61 2.95
N ILE A 59 10.00 9.12 3.87
CA ILE A 59 10.47 9.89 5.04
C ILE A 59 11.38 9.05 5.93
N LEU A 60 11.08 7.77 6.13
CA LEU A 60 11.94 6.85 6.89
C LEU A 60 13.32 6.71 6.22
N THR A 61 13.36 6.52 4.90
CA THR A 61 14.64 6.44 4.16
C THR A 61 15.42 7.76 4.17
N LEU A 62 14.72 8.90 4.06
CA LEU A 62 15.31 10.24 4.13
C LEU A 62 15.92 10.49 5.51
N THR A 63 15.14 10.30 6.58
CA THR A 63 15.61 10.52 7.95
C THR A 63 16.75 9.58 8.32
N TRP A 64 16.73 8.35 7.82
CA TRP A 64 17.86 7.43 7.93
C TRP A 64 19.11 7.95 7.22
N PHE A 65 18.99 8.44 6.00
CA PHE A 65 20.09 9.09 5.28
C PHE A 65 20.59 10.35 6.01
N LEU A 66 19.71 11.19 6.54
CA LEU A 66 20.10 12.39 7.29
C LEU A 66 20.87 12.02 8.56
N ALA A 67 20.42 11.00 9.29
CA ALA A 67 21.13 10.50 10.45
C ALA A 67 22.49 9.88 10.07
N ALA A 68 22.54 9.08 8.99
CA ALA A 68 23.72 8.35 8.57
C ALA A 68 24.76 9.17 7.82
N GLY A 69 24.36 9.97 6.84
CA GLY A 69 25.25 10.77 6.01
C GLY A 69 25.47 12.17 6.54
N MET A 70 24.41 12.84 6.97
CA MET A 70 24.47 14.24 7.41
C MET A 70 24.72 14.39 8.91
N LYS A 71 24.84 13.27 9.65
CA LYS A 71 25.02 13.22 11.11
C LYS A 71 23.96 14.01 11.89
N TRP A 72 22.73 14.09 11.35
CA TRP A 72 21.64 14.75 12.06
C TRP A 72 21.28 13.99 13.34
N GLY A 73 21.23 14.72 14.45
CA GLY A 73 20.71 14.21 15.71
C GLY A 73 19.17 14.13 15.71
N HIS A 74 18.60 13.47 16.72
CA HIS A 74 17.15 13.37 16.86
C HIS A 74 16.48 14.75 16.97
N GLU A 75 17.09 15.69 17.69
CA GLU A 75 16.60 17.05 17.88
C GLU A 75 16.44 17.80 16.54
N ALA A 76 17.40 17.64 15.62
CA ALA A 76 17.35 18.27 14.30
C ALA A 76 16.22 17.69 13.43
N ILE A 77 16.03 16.36 13.47
CA ILE A 77 14.93 15.71 12.74
C ILE A 77 13.57 16.14 13.32
N GLU A 78 13.46 16.23 14.65
CA GLU A 78 12.25 16.61 15.35
C GLU A 78 11.86 18.07 15.07
N ALA A 79 12.83 18.99 15.01
CA ALA A 79 12.63 20.39 14.68
C ALA A 79 12.04 20.62 13.26
N ASN A 80 12.20 19.64 12.37
CA ASN A 80 11.64 19.68 11.00
C ASN A 80 10.40 18.78 10.80
N SER A 81 9.91 18.14 11.87
CA SER A 81 8.83 17.14 11.79
C SER A 81 7.54 17.66 11.16
N GLN A 82 7.19 18.95 11.35
CA GLN A 82 6.01 19.55 10.73
C GLN A 82 5.99 19.41 9.20
N TYR A 83 7.14 19.52 8.54
CA TYR A 83 7.22 19.40 7.07
C TYR A 83 7.02 17.95 6.62
N PHE A 84 7.55 16.99 7.38
CA PHE A 84 7.35 15.56 7.11
C PHE A 84 5.88 15.16 7.27
N HIS A 85 5.24 15.59 8.35
CA HIS A 85 3.81 15.34 8.57
C HIS A 85 2.95 16.02 7.51
N LEU A 86 3.25 17.27 7.14
CA LEU A 86 2.51 17.97 6.10
C LEU A 86 2.57 17.21 4.77
N ALA A 87 3.76 16.79 4.33
CA ALA A 87 3.91 16.03 3.09
C ALA A 87 3.18 14.67 3.15
N ALA A 88 3.33 13.94 4.27
CA ALA A 88 2.75 12.61 4.44
C ALA A 88 1.22 12.59 4.45
N TRP A 89 0.57 13.69 4.87
CA TRP A 89 -0.88 13.76 4.97
C TRP A 89 -1.53 14.58 3.85
N ALA A 90 -0.94 15.71 3.46
CA ALA A 90 -1.52 16.57 2.44
C ALA A 90 -1.48 15.92 1.06
N VAL A 91 -0.40 15.24 0.68
CA VAL A 91 -0.27 14.63 -0.65
C VAL A 91 -1.30 13.51 -0.86
N PRO A 92 -1.49 12.55 0.07
CA PRO A 92 -2.58 11.57 -0.05
C PRO A 92 -3.96 12.20 -0.01
N ALA A 93 -4.17 13.24 0.81
CA ALA A 93 -5.46 13.94 0.88
C ALA A 93 -5.83 14.57 -0.47
N ILE A 94 -4.91 15.34 -1.06
CA ILE A 94 -5.11 16.00 -2.37
C ILE A 94 -5.42 14.95 -3.44
N LYS A 95 -4.66 13.85 -3.49
CA LYS A 95 -4.91 12.77 -4.45
C LYS A 95 -6.27 12.10 -4.25
N THR A 96 -6.66 11.84 -3.00
CA THR A 96 -7.95 11.25 -2.68
C THR A 96 -9.09 12.16 -3.13
N ILE A 97 -9.00 13.46 -2.82
CA ILE A 97 -9.99 14.47 -3.25
C ILE A 97 -10.06 14.55 -4.77
N ALA A 98 -8.91 14.56 -5.47
CA ALA A 98 -8.87 14.59 -6.92
C ALA A 98 -9.61 13.40 -7.54
N ILE A 99 -9.33 12.17 -7.07
CA ILE A 99 -10.00 10.94 -7.55
C ILE A 99 -11.51 10.99 -7.32
N LEU A 100 -11.94 11.45 -6.13
CA LEU A 100 -13.36 11.63 -5.84
C LEU A 100 -14.02 12.65 -6.77
N ALA A 101 -13.35 13.77 -7.03
CA ALA A 101 -13.85 14.82 -7.91
C ALA A 101 -13.98 14.34 -9.36
N MET A 102 -13.09 13.47 -9.84
CA MET A 102 -13.20 12.87 -11.17
C MET A 102 -14.12 11.65 -11.22
N GLY A 103 -14.63 11.17 -10.08
CA GLY A 103 -15.46 9.97 -10.02
C GLY A 103 -14.74 8.67 -10.37
N GLN A 104 -13.40 8.65 -10.25
CA GLN A 104 -12.55 7.54 -10.70
C GLN A 104 -12.40 6.45 -9.61
N VAL A 105 -13.54 5.91 -9.17
CA VAL A 105 -13.64 4.89 -8.12
C VAL A 105 -14.36 3.66 -8.67
N ASP A 106 -13.73 2.50 -8.54
CA ASP A 106 -14.16 1.23 -9.08
C ASP A 106 -14.27 0.17 -7.99
N GLY A 107 -15.31 -0.66 -8.06
CA GLY A 107 -15.46 -1.86 -7.23
C GLY A 107 -14.57 -3.01 -7.71
N ASP A 108 -13.86 -3.62 -6.76
CA ASP A 108 -13.07 -4.84 -6.96
C ASP A 108 -13.89 -6.07 -6.52
N THR A 109 -14.33 -6.88 -7.48
CA THR A 109 -15.13 -8.10 -7.20
C THR A 109 -14.34 -9.18 -6.47
N LEU A 110 -13.01 -9.17 -6.62
CA LEU A 110 -12.13 -10.18 -6.04
C LEU A 110 -11.92 -9.90 -4.55
N SER A 111 -11.58 -8.66 -4.22
CA SER A 111 -11.28 -8.26 -2.84
C SER A 111 -12.49 -7.71 -2.06
N GLY A 112 -13.60 -7.39 -2.73
CA GLY A 112 -14.83 -6.89 -2.10
C GLY A 112 -14.73 -5.44 -1.61
N ILE A 113 -13.67 -4.72 -1.98
CA ILE A 113 -13.47 -3.30 -1.66
C ILE A 113 -13.54 -2.45 -2.93
N CYS A 114 -13.42 -1.13 -2.79
CA CYS A 114 -13.30 -0.24 -3.93
C CYS A 114 -11.91 0.41 -3.97
N PHE A 115 -11.41 0.62 -5.18
CA PHE A 115 -10.11 1.22 -5.45
C PHE A 115 -10.17 2.07 -6.74
N THR A 116 -9.06 2.70 -7.12
CA THR A 116 -8.98 3.46 -8.38
C THR A 116 -8.14 2.71 -9.41
N GLY A 117 -8.45 2.91 -10.70
CA GLY A 117 -7.68 2.35 -11.81
C GLY A 117 -7.93 0.87 -12.13
N ILE A 118 -9.07 0.32 -11.70
CA ILE A 118 -9.47 -1.07 -11.97
C ILE A 118 -10.07 -1.21 -13.38
N PHE A 119 -10.75 -0.19 -13.87
CA PHE A 119 -11.26 -0.18 -15.24
C PHE A 119 -10.63 0.93 -16.10
N ASP A 120 -10.10 1.97 -15.46
CA ASP A 120 -9.44 3.10 -16.14
C ASP A 120 -7.89 3.01 -16.04
N VAL A 121 -7.21 2.88 -17.18
CA VAL A 121 -5.74 2.78 -17.24
C VAL A 121 -5.06 4.11 -16.97
N ASP A 122 -5.67 5.23 -17.35
CA ASP A 122 -5.10 6.56 -17.12
C ASP A 122 -5.18 6.93 -15.65
N ALA A 123 -6.29 6.58 -14.98
CA ALA A 123 -6.40 6.69 -13.53
C ALA A 123 -5.37 5.81 -12.82
N LEU A 124 -5.18 4.56 -13.26
CA LEU A 124 -4.16 3.65 -12.72
C LEU A 124 -2.75 4.26 -12.85
N ARG A 125 -2.40 4.77 -14.04
CA ARG A 125 -1.09 5.37 -14.31
C ARG A 125 -0.85 6.62 -13.48
N GLY A 126 -1.80 7.55 -13.49
CA GLY A 126 -1.66 8.87 -12.87
C GLY A 126 -1.72 8.83 -11.35
N PHE A 127 -2.65 8.06 -10.77
CA PHE A 127 -2.91 8.10 -9.33
C PHE A 127 -2.22 6.99 -8.55
N VAL A 128 -1.89 5.86 -9.18
CA VAL A 128 -1.29 4.71 -8.48
C VAL A 128 0.14 4.49 -8.93
N LEU A 129 0.35 4.12 -10.19
CA LEU A 129 1.64 3.62 -10.66
C LEU A 129 2.73 4.69 -10.65
N ALA A 130 2.49 5.85 -11.28
CA ALA A 130 3.49 6.92 -11.35
C ALA A 130 3.92 7.42 -9.96
N PRO A 131 2.99 7.70 -9.01
CA PRO A 131 3.33 7.96 -7.62
C PRO A 131 4.20 6.90 -6.95
N LEU A 132 3.81 5.62 -7.04
CA LEU A 132 4.53 4.53 -6.38
C LEU A 132 5.95 4.40 -6.94
N VAL A 133 6.13 4.54 -8.26
CA VAL A 133 7.45 4.55 -8.90
C VAL A 133 8.29 5.73 -8.41
N VAL A 134 7.73 6.95 -8.38
CA VAL A 134 8.44 8.14 -7.88
C VAL A 134 8.86 7.95 -6.43
N TYR A 135 7.96 7.47 -5.56
CA TYR A 135 8.27 7.21 -4.16
C TYR A 135 9.37 6.16 -4.04
N LEU A 136 9.27 5.03 -4.75
CA LEU A 136 10.28 3.98 -4.76
C LEU A 136 11.65 4.50 -5.18
N LEU A 137 11.74 5.27 -6.27
CA LEU A 137 13.00 5.84 -6.75
C LEU A 137 13.60 6.81 -5.73
N LEU A 138 12.80 7.70 -5.16
CA LEU A 138 13.27 8.64 -4.13
C LEU A 138 13.78 7.88 -2.90
N GLY A 139 13.00 6.94 -2.35
CA GLY A 139 13.40 6.23 -1.15
C GLY A 139 14.59 5.30 -1.36
N THR A 140 14.67 4.62 -2.51
CA THR A 140 15.84 3.79 -2.86
C THR A 140 17.10 4.65 -3.05
N SER A 141 16.98 5.86 -3.62
CA SER A 141 18.11 6.78 -3.75
C SER A 141 18.66 7.20 -2.37
N PHE A 142 17.79 7.52 -1.41
CA PHE A 142 18.19 7.81 -0.03
C PHE A 142 18.78 6.59 0.66
N LEU A 143 18.26 5.38 0.40
CA LEU A 143 18.83 4.16 0.93
C LEU A 143 20.24 3.89 0.41
N LEU A 144 20.49 4.10 -0.88
CA LEU A 144 21.83 3.95 -1.44
C LEU A 144 22.78 5.00 -0.85
N ALA A 145 22.36 6.26 -0.78
CA ALA A 145 23.17 7.34 -0.20
C ALA A 145 23.49 7.11 1.29
N GLY A 146 22.50 6.65 2.07
CA GLY A 146 22.67 6.32 3.49
C GLY A 146 23.56 5.10 3.69
N PHE A 147 23.44 4.08 2.84
CA PHE A 147 24.31 2.90 2.88
C PHE A 147 25.77 3.29 2.62
N VAL A 148 26.04 4.01 1.53
CA VAL A 148 27.40 4.51 1.20
C VAL A 148 27.97 5.35 2.35
N SER A 149 27.15 6.20 2.96
CA SER A 149 27.57 7.03 4.10
C SER A 149 27.95 6.21 5.33
N LEU A 150 27.21 5.14 5.64
CA LEU A 150 27.54 4.22 6.73
C LEU A 150 28.88 3.50 6.51
N PHE A 151 29.21 3.09 5.27
CA PHE A 151 30.52 2.48 4.98
C PHE A 151 31.66 3.48 5.16
N LYS A 152 31.49 4.72 4.70
CA LYS A 152 32.50 5.77 4.90
C LYS A 152 32.75 6.00 6.40
N ILE A 153 31.69 6.12 7.19
CA ILE A 153 31.81 6.33 8.64
C ILE A 153 32.43 5.12 9.33
N ARG A 154 31.98 3.90 9.05
CA ARG A 154 32.55 2.68 9.66
C ARG A 154 34.02 2.47 9.31
N THR A 155 34.45 2.90 8.12
CA THR A 155 35.86 2.81 7.70
C THR A 155 36.73 3.79 8.49
N ILE A 156 36.23 5.01 8.75
CA ILE A 156 36.97 6.06 9.50
C ILE A 156 36.89 5.82 11.02
N MET A 157 35.73 5.47 11.54
CA MET A 157 35.44 5.35 12.99
C MET A 157 36.11 4.12 13.63
N LYS A 158 36.61 3.16 12.83
CA LYS A 158 37.44 2.04 13.31
C LYS A 158 38.75 2.51 13.96
N SER A 159 39.16 3.77 13.80
CA SER A 159 40.33 4.34 14.49
C SER A 159 40.02 5.03 15.82
N ASP A 160 38.75 5.32 16.18
CA ASP A 160 38.45 6.44 17.11
C ASP A 160 37.63 6.11 18.38
N GLY A 161 37.47 4.84 18.75
CA GLY A 161 37.16 4.40 20.13
C GLY A 161 35.90 4.99 20.82
N THR A 162 34.97 5.62 20.10
CA THR A 162 33.84 6.35 20.69
C THR A 162 32.62 5.45 20.90
N LYS A 163 31.88 5.66 22.02
CA LYS A 163 30.71 4.86 22.43
C LYS A 163 29.43 5.17 21.61
N THR A 164 29.46 4.99 20.30
CA THR A 164 28.31 5.22 19.38
C THR A 164 27.46 3.97 19.12
N ASP A 165 27.78 2.83 19.75
CA ASP A 165 27.13 1.52 19.57
C ASP A 165 25.59 1.53 19.58
N LYS A 166 24.97 2.36 20.43
CA LYS A 166 23.50 2.41 20.53
C LYS A 166 22.87 3.11 19.32
N LEU A 167 23.48 4.21 18.87
CA LEU A 167 23.04 4.96 17.69
C LEU A 167 23.28 4.12 16.44
N GLU A 168 24.44 3.47 16.33
CA GLU A 168 24.76 2.60 15.22
C GLU A 168 23.80 1.40 15.12
N LYS A 169 23.47 0.74 16.24
CA LYS A 169 22.47 -0.34 16.27
C LYS A 169 21.09 0.15 15.84
N LEU A 170 20.69 1.36 16.25
CA LEU A 170 19.41 1.95 15.83
C LEU A 170 19.40 2.21 14.32
N MET A 171 20.47 2.78 13.78
CA MET A 171 20.59 3.10 12.36
C MET A 171 20.63 1.84 11.49
N VAL A 172 21.41 0.83 11.86
CA VAL A 172 21.41 -0.46 11.15
C VAL A 172 20.01 -1.08 11.15
N ARG A 173 19.31 -1.01 12.28
CA ARG A 173 17.94 -1.52 12.39
C ARG A 173 17.01 -0.78 11.43
N ILE A 174 16.98 0.55 11.45
CA ILE A 174 16.14 1.35 10.53
C ILE A 174 16.44 0.96 9.07
N GLY A 175 17.72 0.86 8.70
CA GLY A 175 18.14 0.48 7.35
C GLY A 175 17.62 -0.89 6.91
N ILE A 176 17.70 -1.92 7.76
CA ILE A 176 17.18 -3.27 7.45
C ILE A 176 15.67 -3.21 7.18
N PHE A 177 14.90 -2.52 8.02
CA PHE A 177 13.45 -2.43 7.85
C PHE A 177 13.06 -1.64 6.59
N SER A 178 13.80 -0.59 6.26
CA SER A 178 13.58 0.15 5.02
C SER A 178 13.85 -0.69 3.76
N VAL A 179 14.88 -1.55 3.78
CA VAL A 179 15.15 -2.51 2.69
C VAL A 179 14.05 -3.57 2.60
N LEU A 180 13.60 -4.10 3.74
CA LEU A 180 12.51 -5.09 3.77
C LEU A 180 11.20 -4.55 3.21
N TYR A 181 10.93 -3.24 3.31
CA TYR A 181 9.77 -2.59 2.68
C TYR A 181 9.92 -2.45 1.16
N THR A 182 11.15 -2.32 0.67
CA THR A 182 11.41 -2.15 -0.77
C THR A 182 10.94 -3.36 -1.57
N VAL A 183 11.11 -4.57 -1.03
CA VAL A 183 10.69 -5.83 -1.67
C VAL A 183 9.19 -5.87 -1.98
N PRO A 184 8.26 -5.79 -1.00
CA PRO A 184 6.83 -5.79 -1.30
C PRO A 184 6.40 -4.61 -2.18
N ALA A 185 7.00 -3.42 -2.03
CA ALA A 185 6.70 -2.28 -2.88
C ALA A 185 7.05 -2.54 -4.36
N THR A 186 8.23 -3.10 -4.64
CA THR A 186 8.64 -3.47 -6.01
C THR A 186 7.73 -4.54 -6.61
N ILE A 187 7.31 -5.54 -5.82
CA ILE A 187 6.41 -6.59 -6.30
C ILE A 187 5.03 -6.00 -6.63
N VAL A 188 4.48 -5.14 -5.77
CA VAL A 188 3.18 -4.47 -6.04
C VAL A 188 3.25 -3.63 -7.33
N ILE A 189 4.33 -2.87 -7.53
CA ILE A 189 4.56 -2.11 -8.77
C ILE A 189 4.64 -3.05 -9.98
N ALA A 190 5.34 -4.18 -9.87
CA ALA A 190 5.44 -5.17 -10.94
C ALA A 190 4.07 -5.78 -11.27
N CYS A 191 3.23 -6.08 -10.26
CA CYS A 191 1.85 -6.51 -10.47
C CYS A 191 1.03 -5.45 -11.25
N TYR A 192 1.15 -4.17 -10.90
CA TYR A 192 0.47 -3.12 -11.64
C TYR A 192 0.96 -2.95 -13.08
N PHE A 193 2.26 -3.12 -13.35
CA PHE A 193 2.78 -3.14 -14.72
C PHE A 193 2.23 -4.34 -15.52
N TYR A 194 2.18 -5.52 -14.90
CA TYR A 194 1.59 -6.71 -15.51
C TYR A 194 0.11 -6.51 -15.86
N GLU A 195 -0.67 -5.98 -14.92
CA GLU A 195 -2.08 -5.64 -15.11
C GLU A 195 -2.25 -4.62 -16.24
N GLN A 196 -1.46 -3.56 -16.25
CA GLN A 196 -1.52 -2.54 -17.29
C GLN A 196 -1.19 -3.12 -18.67
N ALA A 197 -0.12 -3.92 -18.80
CA ALA A 197 0.32 -4.44 -20.09
C ALA A 197 -0.66 -5.45 -20.69
N SER A 198 -1.36 -6.20 -19.84
CA SER A 198 -2.20 -7.32 -20.27
C SER A 198 -3.69 -6.96 -20.36
N ARG A 199 -4.13 -5.86 -19.72
CA ARG A 199 -5.54 -5.46 -19.59
C ARG A 199 -6.26 -5.36 -20.93
N ASP A 200 -5.70 -4.69 -21.92
CA ASP A 200 -6.36 -4.49 -23.21
C ASP A 200 -6.65 -5.82 -23.91
N THR A 201 -5.72 -6.76 -23.81
CA THR A 201 -5.87 -8.11 -24.36
C THR A 201 -6.96 -8.89 -23.61
N TRP A 202 -6.98 -8.79 -22.27
CA TRP A 202 -8.01 -9.43 -21.45
C TRP A 202 -9.42 -8.90 -21.77
N MET A 203 -9.55 -7.57 -21.90
CA MET A 203 -10.82 -6.91 -22.20
C MET A 203 -11.30 -7.23 -23.61
N LEU A 204 -10.42 -7.19 -24.61
CA LEU A 204 -10.77 -7.56 -26.00
C LEU A 204 -11.24 -9.02 -26.06
N HIS A 205 -10.52 -9.93 -25.41
CA HIS A 205 -10.89 -11.35 -25.38
C HIS A 205 -12.24 -11.58 -24.67
N TRP A 206 -12.47 -10.96 -23.51
CA TRP A 206 -13.74 -11.03 -22.79
C TRP A 206 -14.90 -10.47 -23.63
N PHE A 207 -14.74 -9.26 -24.16
CA PHE A 207 -15.76 -8.58 -24.96
C PHE A 207 -16.15 -9.39 -26.21
N THR A 208 -15.17 -9.97 -26.90
CA THR A 208 -15.40 -10.80 -28.09
C THR A 208 -16.23 -12.04 -27.77
N LYS A 209 -15.95 -12.70 -26.64
CA LYS A 209 -16.74 -13.87 -26.20
C LYS A 209 -18.19 -13.50 -25.90
N GLU A 210 -18.40 -12.37 -25.23
CA GLU A 210 -19.74 -11.89 -24.89
C GLU A 210 -20.54 -11.52 -26.15
N CYS A 211 -19.90 -10.84 -27.11
CA CYS A 211 -20.54 -10.51 -28.38
C CYS A 211 -20.99 -11.76 -29.16
N LEU A 212 -20.13 -12.79 -29.22
CA LEU A 212 -20.45 -14.07 -29.86
C LEU A 212 -21.62 -14.78 -29.15
N ALA A 213 -21.63 -14.77 -27.82
CA ALA A 213 -22.73 -15.35 -27.04
C ALA A 213 -24.06 -14.62 -27.28
N SER A 214 -24.01 -13.30 -27.48
CA SER A 214 -25.17 -12.45 -27.77
C SER A 214 -25.56 -12.41 -29.26
N SER A 215 -24.89 -13.18 -30.13
CA SER A 215 -25.09 -13.15 -31.60
C SER A 215 -24.90 -11.76 -32.23
N THR A 216 -24.04 -10.93 -31.63
CA THR A 216 -23.65 -9.61 -32.14
C THR A 216 -22.30 -9.71 -32.87
N ALA A 217 -22.06 -8.84 -33.85
CA ALA A 217 -20.82 -8.86 -34.62
C ALA A 217 -19.62 -8.43 -33.74
N PRO A 218 -18.64 -9.31 -33.47
CA PRO A 218 -17.48 -8.96 -32.65
C PRO A 218 -16.37 -8.28 -33.48
N PRO A 219 -15.40 -7.62 -32.82
CA PRO A 219 -14.23 -7.05 -33.49
C PRO A 219 -13.35 -8.13 -34.16
N GLU A 220 -12.83 -7.85 -35.36
CA GLU A 220 -11.98 -8.80 -36.11
C GLU A 220 -10.70 -9.19 -35.34
N GLU A 221 -10.08 -8.22 -34.66
CA GLU A 221 -8.89 -8.44 -33.82
C GLU A 221 -9.16 -9.46 -32.70
N GLY A 222 -10.34 -9.40 -32.08
CA GLY A 222 -10.76 -10.32 -31.05
C GLY A 222 -10.99 -11.74 -31.57
N ILE A 223 -11.55 -11.88 -32.79
CA ILE A 223 -11.71 -13.18 -33.45
C ILE A 223 -10.35 -13.84 -33.68
N LYS A 224 -9.36 -13.08 -34.20
CA LYS A 224 -8.00 -13.57 -34.42
C LYS A 224 -7.35 -14.05 -33.12
N LEU A 225 -7.53 -13.29 -32.04
CA LEU A 225 -7.04 -13.64 -30.71
C LEU A 225 -7.66 -14.96 -30.21
N LEU A 226 -8.97 -15.17 -30.39
CA LEU A 226 -9.61 -16.45 -30.03
C LEU A 226 -9.11 -17.63 -30.88
N GLN A 227 -8.86 -17.42 -32.17
CA GLN A 227 -8.37 -18.45 -33.09
C GLN A 227 -6.91 -18.86 -32.83
N SER A 228 -6.10 -17.94 -32.30
CA SER A 228 -4.71 -18.24 -31.92
C SER A 228 -4.58 -19.34 -30.86
N GLY A 229 -5.66 -19.60 -30.11
CA GLY A 229 -5.66 -20.52 -28.98
C GLY A 229 -4.97 -19.94 -27.73
N ASP A 230 -4.48 -18.70 -27.80
CA ASP A 230 -3.94 -18.00 -26.66
C ASP A 230 -5.03 -17.80 -25.60
N LYS A 231 -4.59 -17.90 -24.35
CA LYS A 231 -5.44 -17.88 -23.17
C LYS A 231 -5.12 -16.63 -22.34
N PRO A 232 -5.40 -15.41 -22.85
CA PRO A 232 -5.05 -14.16 -22.20
C PRO A 232 -6.08 -13.86 -21.11
N TRP A 233 -6.08 -14.65 -20.04
CA TRP A 233 -6.88 -14.35 -18.86
C TRP A 233 -6.00 -13.80 -17.74
N PRO A 234 -6.58 -12.99 -16.84
CA PRO A 234 -5.85 -12.52 -15.67
C PRO A 234 -5.40 -13.71 -14.81
N ASP A 235 -4.10 -13.77 -14.50
CA ASP A 235 -3.57 -14.79 -13.60
C ASP A 235 -3.94 -14.43 -12.16
N PHE A 236 -4.85 -15.20 -11.59
CA PHE A 236 -5.33 -15.06 -10.22
C PHE A 236 -4.20 -14.95 -9.19
N ASN A 237 -3.11 -15.70 -9.39
CA ASN A 237 -1.98 -15.71 -8.46
C ASN A 237 -1.30 -14.34 -8.38
N VAL A 238 -1.23 -13.59 -9.49
CA VAL A 238 -0.65 -12.24 -9.50
C VAL A 238 -1.45 -11.29 -8.61
N PHE A 239 -2.79 -11.38 -8.65
CA PHE A 239 -3.66 -10.58 -7.77
C PHE A 239 -3.48 -10.98 -6.31
N MET A 240 -3.40 -12.28 -6.00
CA MET A 240 -3.17 -12.75 -4.62
C MET A 240 -1.83 -12.27 -4.08
N ILE A 241 -0.78 -12.32 -4.89
CA ILE A 241 0.55 -11.79 -4.54
C ILE A 241 0.45 -10.27 -4.30
N LYS A 242 -0.24 -9.51 -5.15
CA LYS A 242 -0.43 -8.06 -4.96
C LYS A 242 -1.09 -7.73 -3.62
N TYR A 243 -2.18 -8.41 -3.25
CA TYR A 243 -2.85 -8.16 -1.98
C TYR A 243 -1.97 -8.57 -0.79
N LEU A 244 -1.32 -9.74 -0.89
CA LEU A 244 -0.40 -10.22 0.14
C LEU A 244 0.73 -9.22 0.38
N MET A 245 1.40 -8.75 -0.66
CA MET A 245 2.52 -7.81 -0.57
C MET A 245 2.07 -6.44 -0.02
N THR A 246 0.87 -5.98 -0.39
CA THR A 246 0.26 -4.77 0.19
C THR A 246 0.05 -4.91 1.71
N VAL A 247 -0.37 -6.08 2.20
CA VAL A 247 -0.64 -6.30 3.64
C VAL A 247 0.63 -6.59 4.44
N ILE A 248 1.62 -7.28 3.87
CA ILE A 248 2.89 -7.64 4.53
C ILE A 248 3.62 -6.41 5.08
N VAL A 249 3.55 -5.28 4.38
CA VAL A 249 4.13 -4.00 4.82
C VAL A 249 3.65 -3.60 6.23
N GLY A 250 2.38 -3.84 6.54
CA GLY A 250 1.83 -3.59 7.87
C GLY A 250 2.38 -4.57 8.92
N ILE A 251 2.54 -5.83 8.55
CA ILE A 251 3.08 -6.88 9.43
C ILE A 251 4.54 -6.58 9.78
N THR A 252 5.37 -6.25 8.79
CA THR A 252 6.79 -5.92 9.00
C THR A 252 6.95 -4.72 9.93
N SER A 253 6.07 -3.73 9.83
CA SER A 253 6.04 -2.57 10.72
C SER A 253 5.67 -2.97 12.17
N GLY A 254 4.77 -3.94 12.35
CA GLY A 254 4.44 -4.51 13.66
C GLY A 254 5.61 -5.27 14.31
N VAL A 255 6.44 -5.96 13.52
CA VAL A 255 7.63 -6.65 14.06
C VAL A 255 8.66 -5.66 14.65
N TRP A 256 8.66 -4.39 14.22
CA TRP A 256 9.54 -3.36 14.78
C TRP A 256 9.35 -3.16 16.29
N ILE A 257 8.12 -3.27 16.78
CA ILE A 257 7.82 -3.06 18.19
C ILE A 257 8.03 -4.32 19.03
N TRP A 258 8.34 -5.48 18.45
CA TRP A 258 8.63 -6.72 19.19
C TRP A 258 10.04 -6.69 19.77
N THR A 259 10.18 -6.02 20.91
CA THR A 259 11.43 -5.96 21.66
C THR A 259 11.20 -6.30 23.12
N GLY A 260 12.24 -6.76 23.82
CA GLY A 260 12.17 -6.98 25.28
C GLY A 260 11.75 -5.73 26.05
N LYS A 261 12.07 -4.52 25.53
CA LYS A 261 11.63 -3.24 26.12
C LYS A 261 10.11 -3.09 26.08
N THR A 262 9.48 -3.47 24.97
CA THR A 262 8.02 -3.45 24.83
C THR A 262 7.38 -4.39 25.84
N LEU A 263 7.89 -5.63 25.99
CA LEU A 263 7.42 -6.57 27.01
C LEU A 263 7.57 -6.01 28.44
N SER A 264 8.70 -5.36 28.75
CA SER A 264 8.90 -4.71 30.05
C SER A 264 7.90 -3.57 30.30
N SER A 265 7.61 -2.75 29.29
CA SER A 265 6.60 -1.69 29.38
C SER A 265 5.21 -2.24 29.63
N TRP A 266 4.81 -3.30 28.92
CA TRP A 266 3.54 -3.98 29.15
C TRP A 266 3.46 -4.61 30.54
N LYS A 267 4.52 -5.27 31.01
CA LYS A 267 4.59 -5.81 32.38
C LYS A 267 4.38 -4.71 33.43
N ARG A 268 5.01 -3.54 33.27
CA ARG A 268 4.82 -2.40 34.19
C ARG A 268 3.40 -1.84 34.13
N PHE A 269 2.82 -1.75 32.94
CA PHE A 269 1.44 -1.32 32.75
C PHE A 269 0.45 -2.26 33.45
N TYR A 270 0.54 -3.57 33.19
CA TYR A 270 -0.28 -4.57 33.87
C TYR A 270 -0.05 -4.61 35.37
N ALA A 271 1.20 -4.46 35.84
CA ALA A 271 1.49 -4.37 37.26
C ALA A 271 0.86 -3.15 37.93
N LYS A 272 0.76 -2.00 37.23
CA LYS A 272 0.04 -0.82 37.74
C LYS A 272 -1.47 -1.04 37.80
N ILE A 273 -2.06 -1.64 36.76
CA ILE A 273 -3.51 -1.91 36.73
C ILE A 273 -3.89 -2.95 37.78
N CYS A 274 -3.17 -4.07 37.85
CA CYS A 274 -3.42 -5.12 38.83
C CYS A 274 -2.99 -4.72 40.26
N GLY A 275 -2.00 -3.83 40.39
CA GLY A 275 -1.54 -3.30 41.68
C GLY A 275 -2.41 -2.19 42.26
N SER A 276 -3.10 -1.41 41.41
CA SER A 276 -4.06 -0.37 41.85
C SER A 276 -5.30 -1.00 42.50
N ASN A 277 -5.80 -2.12 41.98
CA ASN A 277 -6.95 -2.85 42.55
C ASN A 277 -6.70 -3.41 43.97
N LYS A 278 -5.44 -3.54 44.41
CA LYS A 278 -5.10 -3.98 45.78
C LYS A 278 -5.06 -2.84 46.80
N ARG A 279 -5.08 -1.57 46.37
CA ARG A 279 -5.09 -0.41 47.29
C ARG A 279 -6.49 0.10 47.61
N GLU A 280 -7.47 -0.10 46.74
CA GLU A 280 -8.87 0.28 47.01
C GLU A 280 -9.68 -0.77 47.80
N SER A 281 -9.14 -1.98 47.99
CA SER A 281 -9.79 -3.05 48.76
C SER A 281 -9.36 -3.11 50.24
N ASN A 282 -8.54 -2.16 50.71
CA ASN A 282 -8.02 -2.08 52.08
C ASN A 282 -8.26 -0.69 52.72
N VAL A 283 -9.30 0.03 52.29
CA VAL A 283 -9.81 1.24 52.97
C VAL A 283 -11.25 0.99 53.37
#